data_AF-A0A2V8N3D7-F1
#
_entry.id   AF-A0A2V8N3D7-F1
#
_cell.length_a   1.000
_cell.length_b   1.000
_cell.length_c   1.000
_cell.angle_alpha   90.00
_cell.angle_beta   90.00
_cell.angle_gamma   90.00
#
_symmetry.space_group_name_H-M   'P 1'
#
loop_
_entity.id
_entity.type
_entity.pdbx_description
1 polymer ?
#
loop_
_entity_poly.entity_id
_entity_poly.type
_entity_poly.pdbx_seq_one_letter_code
_entity_poly.pdbx_strand_id
1 'polypeptide(L)'
;MATDEQYEESQRLIAALAERVYKLEQIVGLQPRPVLRSDPEAERHQSLVQRTPTATRKTVGSGRDVELESRIGGHWLNRIGILAVLVGVSYFLKYAFENEWIGPAGRVVIGLASGVAIVFWSEHVRHTGYAIFSYSLKAIGIGVLYLSLWASSQLYHLIPNTMALLAMISVTGATVGLALWQDAEVIAAFAAVGAFMTPVALSTGVNNAVGLFAYLFILDIGALILIRYRPWIRVLIGSYIGTLLLYSSWHSTFYTTEQFSTALISVSALFAAFALVPFVAGRERTSFGISVLALLNAATYFFEVWELFEHQAESLEAAMAAVALACLYFLMGHQLRHRATAVTVDIHWAIGAAFLIAAVPIGMHAPWITIGWFVEGAALIRVSRRRQTDYLKQLGGLALVLGTLRLLAIDHFDVTHLFFNERMMTFGVAIAALADVARNFPAAGGGKDDERRVLPIIMVMINVFALVALTQEVTDAWRRQLEGVSPGAYRTLRIVRDFAYSALWMLYGAGLMLAGFWKKIRFLRWQALVLIGITVGKVFLYDTSSLDRGYRIVSLIALGLLSLATSFLYQRSTRISGTSGVSREHTYID
;
A
#
# COMPACT_ATOMS: atom_id res chain seq x y z
N MET A 1 22.33 25.74 -10.18
CA MET A 1 21.78 27.05 -9.78
C MET A 1 20.29 27.01 -10.06
N ALA A 2 19.46 27.47 -9.11
CA ALA A 2 18.06 27.80 -9.43
C ALA A 2 18.05 29.09 -10.28
N THR A 3 17.06 29.27 -11.15
CA THR A 3 16.87 30.54 -11.87
C THR A 3 16.20 31.57 -10.96
N ASP A 4 16.43 32.86 -11.20
CA ASP A 4 15.83 33.93 -10.37
C ASP A 4 14.30 33.89 -10.36
N GLU A 5 13.68 33.40 -11.45
CA GLU A 5 12.24 33.11 -11.52
C GLU A 5 11.75 32.15 -10.42
N GLN A 6 12.51 31.09 -10.11
CA GLN A 6 12.16 30.15 -9.03
C GLN A 6 12.29 30.80 -7.64
N TYR A 7 13.18 31.78 -7.49
CA TYR A 7 13.31 32.55 -6.26
C TYR A 7 12.15 33.54 -6.08
N GLU A 8 11.77 34.25 -7.14
CA GLU A 8 10.58 35.10 -7.15
C GLU A 8 9.28 34.31 -6.92
N GLU A 9 9.10 33.17 -7.59
CA GLU A 9 7.93 32.31 -7.39
C GLU A 9 7.85 31.81 -5.94
N SER A 10 9.00 31.40 -5.37
CA SER A 10 9.09 31.02 -3.95
C SER A 10 8.71 32.17 -3.01
N GLN A 11 9.18 33.40 -3.27
CA GLN A 11 8.80 34.57 -2.47
C GLN A 11 7.30 34.90 -2.58
N ARG A 12 6.73 34.83 -3.78
CA ARG A 12 5.29 35.05 -4.02
C ARG A 12 4.43 33.99 -3.31
N LEU A 13 4.85 32.72 -3.33
CA LEU A 13 4.20 31.63 -2.59
C LEU A 13 4.28 31.83 -1.07
N ILE A 14 5.42 32.26 -0.53
CA ILE A 14 5.59 32.56 0.90
C ILE A 14 4.67 33.72 1.32
N ALA A 15 4.60 34.80 0.52
CA ALA A 15 3.71 35.93 0.79
C ALA A 15 2.23 35.52 0.78
N ALA A 16 1.79 34.75 -0.23
CA ALA A 16 0.43 34.25 -0.32
C ALA A 16 0.06 33.28 0.83
N LEU A 17 1.01 32.46 1.30
CA LEU A 17 0.83 31.62 2.48
C LEU A 17 0.71 32.45 3.76
N ALA A 18 1.56 33.46 3.95
CA ALA A 18 1.52 34.34 5.11
C ALA A 18 0.19 35.12 5.22
N GLU A 19 -0.30 35.68 4.10
CA GLU A 19 -1.60 36.36 4.06
C GLU A 19 -2.77 35.40 4.39
N ARG A 20 -2.68 34.15 3.91
CA ARG A 20 -3.70 33.12 4.17
C ARG A 20 -3.68 32.63 5.62
N VAL A 21 -2.51 32.53 6.25
CA VAL A 21 -2.37 32.26 7.69
C VAL A 21 -2.95 33.41 8.50
N TYR A 22 -2.60 34.65 8.21
CA TYR A 22 -3.13 35.83 8.91
C TYR A 22 -4.67 35.91 8.84
N LYS A 23 -5.26 35.61 7.67
CA LYS A 23 -6.73 35.52 7.52
C LYS A 23 -7.34 34.37 8.34
N LEU A 24 -6.65 33.24 8.48
CA LEU A 24 -7.11 32.13 9.34
C LEU A 24 -6.98 32.49 10.84
N GLU A 25 -5.92 33.17 11.26
CA GLU A 25 -5.74 33.64 12.65
C GLU A 25 -6.87 34.61 13.06
N GLN A 26 -7.25 35.54 12.17
CA GLN A 26 -8.42 36.39 12.37
C GLN A 26 -9.73 35.59 12.50
N ILE A 27 -9.97 34.59 11.63
CA ILE A 27 -11.17 33.74 11.66
C ILE A 27 -11.26 32.89 12.94
N VAL A 28 -10.12 32.42 13.46
CA VAL A 28 -10.06 31.62 14.70
C VAL A 28 -10.10 32.50 15.97
N GLY A 29 -10.13 33.84 15.82
CA GLY A 29 -10.19 34.77 16.94
C GLY A 29 -8.88 34.90 17.73
N LEU A 30 -7.77 34.41 17.16
CA LEU A 30 -6.43 34.53 17.73
C LEU A 30 -5.91 35.95 17.50
N GLN A 31 -6.41 36.91 18.28
CA GLN A 31 -5.83 38.25 18.31
C GLN A 31 -4.36 38.16 18.73
N PRO A 32 -3.41 38.69 17.94
CA PRO A 32 -2.07 38.94 18.43
C PRO A 32 -2.18 39.84 19.66
N ARG A 33 -1.55 39.45 20.78
CA ARG A 33 -1.45 40.32 21.95
C ARG A 33 -0.91 41.69 21.49
N PRO A 34 -1.54 42.82 21.88
CA PRO A 34 -0.95 44.12 21.62
C PRO A 34 0.45 44.14 22.22
N VAL A 35 1.46 44.31 21.38
CA VAL A 35 2.80 44.65 21.86
C VAL A 35 2.65 45.99 22.56
N LEU A 36 2.86 46.00 23.88
CA LEU A 36 2.95 47.23 24.65
C LEU A 36 4.01 48.10 23.98
N ARG A 37 3.60 49.23 23.41
CA ARG A 37 4.53 50.24 22.91
C ARG A 37 5.37 50.68 24.11
N SER A 38 6.68 50.44 24.07
CA SER A 38 7.60 51.10 25.00
C SER A 38 7.47 52.60 24.80
N ASP A 39 7.29 53.35 25.89
CA ASP A 39 7.27 54.81 25.80
C ASP A 39 8.64 55.29 25.32
N PRO A 40 8.72 56.13 24.26
CA PRO A 40 9.98 56.56 23.66
C PRO A 40 10.79 57.52 24.55
N GLU A 41 10.32 57.79 25.77
CA GLU A 41 11.04 58.52 26.81
C GLU A 41 11.80 57.57 27.78
N ALA A 42 11.31 56.34 27.99
CA ALA A 42 11.99 55.35 28.83
C ALA A 42 13.34 54.92 28.23
N GLU A 43 13.40 54.75 26.91
CA GLU A 43 14.63 54.42 26.18
C GLU A 43 15.66 55.57 26.16
N ARG A 44 15.21 56.84 26.32
CA ARG A 44 16.11 58.00 26.44
C ARG A 44 16.90 57.99 27.73
N HIS A 45 16.27 57.60 28.85
CA HIS A 45 16.97 57.57 30.15
C HIS A 45 17.98 56.42 30.27
N GLN A 46 17.81 55.31 29.53
CA GLN A 46 18.82 54.24 29.49
C GLN A 46 19.96 54.52 28.50
N SER A 47 19.69 55.24 27.40
CA SER A 47 20.72 55.53 26.38
C SER A 47 21.70 56.66 26.74
N LEU A 48 21.37 57.50 27.74
CA LEU A 48 22.22 58.64 28.15
C LEU A 48 23.36 58.29 29.14
N VAL A 49 23.40 57.08 29.70
CA VAL A 49 24.41 56.70 30.73
C VAL A 49 25.72 56.18 30.13
N GLN A 50 25.77 55.81 28.83
CA GLN A 50 26.98 55.29 28.19
C GLN A 50 27.22 55.85 26.78
N ARG A 51 27.76 57.09 26.69
CA ARG A 51 28.53 57.59 25.54
C ARG A 51 29.29 58.89 25.82
N THR A 52 30.58 58.75 26.12
CA THR A 52 31.65 59.73 25.83
C THR A 52 32.95 58.96 25.54
N PRO A 53 33.90 59.51 24.75
CA PRO A 53 34.50 58.68 23.70
C PRO A 53 36.03 58.56 23.75
N THR A 54 36.55 57.45 23.21
CA THR A 54 37.96 57.32 22.83
C THR A 54 38.08 56.84 21.38
N ALA A 55 38.43 57.75 20.48
CA ALA A 55 38.72 57.44 19.09
C ALA A 55 40.19 57.03 18.92
N THR A 56 40.53 55.76 19.20
CA THR A 56 41.90 55.25 19.05
C THR A 56 42.08 54.47 17.74
N ARG A 57 42.60 55.21 16.75
CA ARG A 57 43.43 54.78 15.60
C ARG A 57 43.88 53.30 15.62
N LYS A 58 43.64 52.58 14.52
CA LYS A 58 44.13 51.20 14.29
C LYS A 58 45.58 50.99 14.72
N THR A 59 45.80 50.09 15.67
CA THR A 59 47.01 49.27 15.78
C THR A 59 46.67 47.84 15.36
N VAL A 60 47.68 47.07 14.94
CA VAL A 60 47.51 45.70 14.41
C VAL A 60 48.18 44.70 15.35
N GLY A 61 47.47 43.62 15.69
CA GLY A 61 48.06 42.41 16.30
C GLY A 61 47.40 41.92 17.59
N SER A 62 47.59 40.62 17.86
CA SER A 62 47.49 39.93 19.16
C SER A 62 46.13 39.86 19.90
N GLY A 63 45.02 40.34 19.33
CA GLY A 63 43.74 40.41 20.06
C GLY A 63 42.73 39.25 19.85
N ARG A 64 42.82 38.50 18.75
CA ARG A 64 41.81 37.47 18.39
C ARG A 64 42.23 36.05 18.71
N ASP A 65 43.52 35.81 18.78
CA ASP A 65 44.07 34.46 18.85
C ASP A 65 43.80 33.84 20.22
N VAL A 66 43.96 34.60 21.31
CA VAL A 66 43.71 34.15 22.70
C VAL A 66 42.26 33.71 22.95
N GLU A 67 41.26 34.39 22.36
CA GLU A 67 39.86 34.02 22.56
C GLU A 67 39.49 32.74 21.78
N LEU A 68 40.08 32.54 20.59
CA LEU A 68 40.00 31.29 19.84
C LEU A 68 40.76 30.15 20.53
N GLU A 69 41.96 30.44 21.05
CA GLU A 69 42.84 29.50 21.76
C GLU A 69 42.17 28.94 23.02
N SER A 70 41.45 29.76 23.80
CA SER A 70 40.68 29.26 24.94
C SER A 70 39.56 28.28 24.55
N ARG A 71 38.81 28.58 23.48
CA ARG A 71 37.68 27.73 23.01
C ARG A 71 38.16 26.47 22.29
N ILE A 72 39.23 26.56 21.51
CA ILE A 72 39.83 25.42 20.81
C ILE A 72 40.60 24.56 21.82
N GLY A 73 41.57 25.14 22.53
CA GLY A 73 42.40 24.44 23.50
C GLY A 73 41.59 23.74 24.59
N GLY A 74 40.69 24.47 25.27
CA GLY A 74 39.90 23.92 26.39
C GLY A 74 39.02 22.72 26.00
N HIS A 75 38.32 22.80 24.86
CA HIS A 75 37.43 21.71 24.42
C HIS A 75 38.16 20.57 23.70
N TRP A 76 39.24 20.83 22.97
CA TRP A 76 40.03 19.77 22.33
C TRP A 76 40.91 19.02 23.34
N LEU A 77 41.62 19.70 24.24
CA LEU A 77 42.44 19.03 25.26
C LEU A 77 41.59 18.18 26.20
N ASN A 78 40.41 18.65 26.61
CA ASN A 78 39.49 17.84 27.43
C ASN A 78 39.01 16.58 26.66
N ARG A 79 38.62 16.71 25.39
CA ARG A 79 38.23 15.55 24.55
C ARG A 79 39.38 14.57 24.32
N ILE A 80 40.59 15.06 24.07
CA ILE A 80 41.80 14.23 23.90
C ILE A 80 42.16 13.55 25.22
N GLY A 81 42.06 14.24 26.37
CA GLY A 81 42.27 13.68 27.69
C GLY A 81 41.27 12.57 28.03
N ILE A 82 39.97 12.80 27.81
CA ILE A 82 38.93 11.79 27.96
C ILE A 82 39.21 10.57 27.05
N LEU A 83 39.57 10.80 25.79
CA LEU A 83 39.88 9.72 24.84
C LEU A 83 41.13 8.92 25.29
N ALA A 84 42.19 9.60 25.73
CA ALA A 84 43.41 8.97 26.23
C ALA A 84 43.16 8.15 27.50
N VAL A 85 42.33 8.64 28.43
CA VAL A 85 41.91 7.90 29.63
C VAL A 85 41.05 6.69 29.25
N LEU A 86 40.08 6.83 28.34
CA LEU A 86 39.26 5.71 27.86
C LEU A 86 40.10 4.63 27.17
N VAL A 87 41.06 5.02 26.33
CA VAL A 87 42.01 4.09 25.69
C VAL A 87 42.91 3.43 26.74
N GLY A 88 43.48 4.20 27.67
CA GLY A 88 44.34 3.67 28.75
C GLY A 88 43.61 2.68 29.66
N VAL A 89 42.38 2.99 30.07
CA VAL A 89 41.51 2.09 30.85
C VAL A 89 41.15 0.84 30.05
N SER A 90 40.88 0.97 28.74
CA SER A 90 40.59 -0.18 27.87
C SER A 90 41.79 -1.12 27.72
N TYR A 91 43.01 -0.57 27.55
CA TYR A 91 44.25 -1.36 27.52
C TYR A 91 44.56 -1.98 28.89
N PHE A 92 44.34 -1.26 30.00
CA PHE A 92 44.53 -1.79 31.35
C PHE A 92 43.57 -2.94 31.66
N LEU A 93 42.27 -2.79 31.35
CA LEU A 93 41.28 -3.85 31.50
C LEU A 93 41.63 -5.06 30.64
N LYS A 94 42.02 -4.84 29.38
CA LYS A 94 42.52 -5.91 28.50
C LYS A 94 43.71 -6.64 29.13
N TYR A 95 44.73 -5.93 29.60
CA TYR A 95 45.91 -6.51 30.23
C TYR A 95 45.57 -7.29 31.51
N ALA A 96 44.69 -6.76 32.37
CA ALA A 96 44.19 -7.44 33.56
C ALA A 96 43.32 -8.68 33.24
N PHE A 97 42.74 -8.75 32.04
CA PHE A 97 42.00 -9.91 31.54
C PHE A 97 42.91 -10.96 30.89
N GLU A 98 43.98 -10.54 30.20
CA GLU A 98 44.99 -11.43 29.59
C GLU A 98 45.91 -12.07 30.64
N ASN A 99 46.18 -11.39 31.76
CA ASN A 99 46.98 -11.92 32.87
C ASN A 99 46.14 -12.51 34.02
N GLU A 100 44.84 -12.77 33.78
CA GLU A 100 43.88 -13.35 34.72
C GLU A 100 43.67 -12.64 36.08
N TRP A 101 44.24 -11.44 36.30
CA TRP A 101 44.10 -10.65 37.53
C TRP A 101 42.64 -10.45 37.98
N ILE A 102 41.72 -10.40 37.02
CA ILE A 102 40.29 -10.56 37.26
C ILE A 102 39.84 -11.83 36.53
N GLY A 103 39.52 -12.90 37.27
CA GLY A 103 38.99 -14.15 36.70
C GLY A 103 37.60 -13.95 36.05
N PRO A 104 37.15 -14.86 35.16
CA PRO A 104 35.93 -14.68 34.36
C PRO A 104 34.67 -14.31 35.15
N ALA A 105 34.45 -14.96 36.30
CA ALA A 105 33.33 -14.64 37.19
C ALA A 105 33.39 -13.20 37.73
N GLY A 106 34.59 -12.70 38.06
CA GLY A 106 34.79 -11.31 38.48
C GLY A 106 34.44 -10.31 37.38
N ARG A 107 34.77 -10.62 36.11
CA ARG A 107 34.43 -9.78 34.94
C ARG A 107 32.91 -9.65 34.80
N VAL A 108 32.20 -10.78 34.91
CA VAL A 108 30.73 -10.83 34.86
C VAL A 108 30.11 -10.08 36.04
N VAL A 109 30.59 -10.27 37.27
CA VAL A 109 30.05 -9.58 38.46
C VAL A 109 30.27 -8.07 38.39
N ILE A 110 31.45 -7.61 37.93
CA ILE A 110 31.73 -6.19 37.71
C ILE A 110 30.83 -5.62 36.59
N GLY A 111 30.63 -6.37 35.50
CA GLY A 111 29.70 -6.01 34.43
C GLY A 111 28.25 -5.87 34.94
N LEU A 112 27.74 -6.86 35.67
CA LEU A 112 26.40 -6.82 36.26
C LEU A 112 26.24 -5.66 37.26
N ALA A 113 27.20 -5.50 38.19
CA ALA A 113 27.15 -4.44 39.19
C ALA A 113 27.22 -3.04 38.57
N SER A 114 28.08 -2.83 37.56
CA SER A 114 28.18 -1.56 36.84
C SER A 114 26.95 -1.29 35.96
N GLY A 115 26.40 -2.29 35.29
CA GLY A 115 25.13 -2.18 34.55
C GLY A 115 23.97 -1.75 35.45
N VAL A 116 23.81 -2.39 36.62
CA VAL A 116 22.82 -1.99 37.64
C VAL A 116 23.08 -0.56 38.13
N ALA A 117 24.32 -0.23 38.50
CA ALA A 117 24.69 1.09 38.99
C ALA A 117 24.44 2.20 37.97
N ILE A 118 24.68 1.95 36.68
CA ILE A 118 24.40 2.87 35.57
C ILE A 118 22.88 3.10 35.43
N VAL A 119 22.06 2.04 35.52
CA VAL A 119 20.59 2.16 35.49
C VAL A 119 20.08 2.98 36.68
N PHE A 120 20.55 2.75 37.91
CA PHE A 120 20.15 3.55 39.06
C PHE A 120 20.68 5.00 39.01
N TRP A 121 21.93 5.22 38.61
CA TRP A 121 22.50 6.57 38.47
C TRP A 121 21.77 7.41 37.43
N SER A 122 21.35 6.79 36.32
CA SER A 122 20.56 7.46 35.29
C SER A 122 19.21 8.00 35.80
N GLU A 123 18.65 7.43 36.88
CA GLU A 123 17.43 7.93 37.51
C GLU A 123 17.68 9.30 38.16
N HIS A 124 18.80 9.43 38.90
CA HIS A 124 19.24 10.70 39.46
C HIS A 124 19.48 11.76 38.37
N VAL A 125 20.09 11.35 37.25
CA VAL A 125 20.28 12.21 36.06
C VAL A 125 18.96 12.62 35.39
N ARG A 126 17.88 11.82 35.51
CA ARG A 126 16.54 12.25 35.07
C ARG A 126 15.97 13.32 36.01
N HIS A 127 16.17 13.17 37.32
CA HIS A 127 15.70 14.14 38.32
C HIS A 127 16.40 15.50 38.24
N THR A 128 17.62 15.58 37.71
CA THR A 128 18.30 16.85 37.39
C THR A 128 17.90 17.47 36.05
N GLY A 129 16.87 16.91 35.38
CA GLY A 129 16.24 17.47 34.17
C GLY A 129 16.70 16.87 32.84
N TYR A 130 17.77 16.06 32.82
CA TYR A 130 18.38 15.55 31.58
C TYR A 130 17.73 14.25 31.07
N ALA A 131 16.40 14.27 30.88
CA ALA A 131 15.60 13.06 30.62
C ALA A 131 16.03 12.25 29.37
N ILE A 132 16.36 12.92 28.26
CA ILE A 132 16.81 12.21 27.03
C ILE A 132 18.15 11.51 27.27
N PHE A 133 19.09 12.18 27.95
CA PHE A 133 20.40 11.61 28.28
C PHE A 133 20.29 10.47 29.31
N SER A 134 19.37 10.58 30.27
CA SER A 134 19.00 9.48 31.17
C SER A 134 18.57 8.22 30.40
N TYR A 135 17.71 8.35 29.38
CA TYR A 135 17.28 7.20 28.57
C TYR A 135 18.43 6.53 27.81
N SER A 136 19.35 7.31 27.23
CA SER A 136 20.58 6.78 26.62
C SER A 136 21.46 6.06 27.64
N LEU A 137 21.59 6.60 28.86
CA LEU A 137 22.37 6.00 29.93
C LEU A 137 21.73 4.69 30.44
N LYS A 138 20.39 4.61 30.50
CA LYS A 138 19.67 3.35 30.76
C LYS A 138 19.95 2.31 29.69
N ALA A 139 19.91 2.68 28.42
CA ALA A 139 20.21 1.78 27.31
C ALA A 139 21.62 1.18 27.44
N ILE A 140 22.62 1.99 27.81
CA ILE A 140 23.98 1.53 28.09
C ILE A 140 23.99 0.55 29.27
N GLY A 141 23.36 0.89 30.40
CA GLY A 141 23.32 0.02 31.57
C GLY A 141 22.64 -1.32 31.30
N ILE A 142 21.48 -1.32 30.63
CA ILE A 142 20.76 -2.52 30.19
C ILE A 142 21.59 -3.35 29.21
N GLY A 143 22.26 -2.70 28.25
CA GLY A 143 23.18 -3.36 27.31
C GLY A 143 24.35 -4.05 28.01
N VAL A 144 24.94 -3.40 29.03
CA VAL A 144 26.00 -4.01 29.86
C VAL A 144 25.48 -5.20 30.66
N LEU A 145 24.26 -5.15 31.21
CA LEU A 145 23.64 -6.32 31.85
C LEU A 145 23.48 -7.48 30.86
N TYR A 146 22.95 -7.19 29.67
CA TYR A 146 22.75 -8.17 28.60
C TYR A 146 24.05 -8.83 28.15
N LEU A 147 25.09 -8.04 27.88
CA LEU A 147 26.41 -8.53 27.49
C LEU A 147 27.08 -9.34 28.61
N SER A 148 26.88 -8.96 29.87
CA SER A 148 27.42 -9.70 31.03
C SER A 148 26.74 -11.06 31.20
N LEU A 149 25.42 -11.13 31.07
CA LEU A 149 24.67 -12.39 31.12
C LEU A 149 25.00 -13.29 29.92
N TRP A 150 25.06 -12.74 28.71
CA TRP A 150 25.51 -13.44 27.52
C TRP A 150 26.93 -14.03 27.71
N ALA A 151 27.91 -13.21 28.09
CA ALA A 151 29.27 -13.65 28.30
C ALA A 151 29.38 -14.73 29.39
N SER A 152 28.58 -14.63 30.45
CA SER A 152 28.56 -15.63 31.54
C SER A 152 28.15 -17.03 31.08
N SER A 153 27.35 -17.16 30.03
CA SER A 153 26.89 -18.45 29.49
C SER A 153 27.68 -18.86 28.23
N GLN A 154 27.87 -17.96 27.28
CA GLN A 154 28.43 -18.28 25.95
C GLN A 154 29.94 -18.12 25.85
N LEU A 155 30.54 -17.17 26.57
CA LEU A 155 31.98 -16.87 26.48
C LEU A 155 32.79 -17.51 27.60
N TYR A 156 32.19 -17.67 28.78
CA TYR A 156 32.86 -18.15 30.00
C TYR A 156 32.23 -19.41 30.63
N HIS A 157 31.08 -19.88 30.12
CA HIS A 157 30.38 -21.10 30.55
C HIS A 157 30.17 -21.24 32.08
N LEU A 158 30.04 -20.12 32.80
CA LEU A 158 29.89 -20.04 34.25
C LEU A 158 28.48 -20.45 34.71
N ILE A 159 27.47 -20.22 33.87
CA ILE A 159 26.08 -20.61 34.14
C ILE A 159 25.45 -21.30 32.92
N PRO A 160 24.53 -22.27 33.11
CA PRO A 160 23.78 -22.88 32.01
C PRO A 160 22.94 -21.85 31.24
N ASN A 161 22.74 -22.08 29.93
CA ASN A 161 21.96 -21.18 29.06
C ASN A 161 20.54 -20.92 29.61
N THR A 162 19.92 -21.89 30.27
CA THR A 162 18.61 -21.73 30.94
C THR A 162 18.64 -20.69 32.06
N MET A 163 19.72 -20.62 32.85
CA MET A 163 19.87 -19.59 33.90
C MET A 163 20.13 -18.21 33.28
N ALA A 164 20.95 -18.14 32.22
CA ALA A 164 21.16 -16.88 31.48
C ALA A 164 19.85 -16.38 30.85
N LEU A 165 19.06 -17.27 30.23
CA LEU A 165 17.74 -16.96 29.66
C LEU A 165 16.78 -16.40 30.72
N LEU A 166 16.64 -17.06 31.87
CA LEU A 166 15.79 -16.58 32.97
C LEU A 166 16.26 -15.23 33.52
N ALA A 167 17.57 -15.00 33.61
CA ALA A 167 18.13 -13.72 34.01
C ALA A 167 17.86 -12.60 32.97
N MET A 168 18.01 -12.89 31.68
CA MET A 168 17.74 -11.93 30.59
C MET A 168 16.23 -11.61 30.48
N ILE A 169 15.35 -12.60 30.68
CA ILE A 169 13.90 -12.39 30.85
C ILE A 169 13.61 -11.49 32.07
N SER A 170 14.31 -11.70 33.18
CA SER A 170 14.14 -10.86 34.39
C SER A 170 14.58 -9.41 34.14
N VAL A 171 15.69 -9.19 33.44
CA VAL A 171 16.13 -7.85 33.00
C VAL A 171 15.13 -7.23 32.02
N THR A 172 14.55 -8.01 31.10
CA THR A 172 13.47 -7.56 30.21
C THR A 172 12.26 -7.08 31.02
N GLY A 173 11.75 -7.90 31.94
CA GLY A 173 10.58 -7.60 32.76
C GLY A 173 10.79 -6.36 33.63
N ALA A 174 11.95 -6.24 34.27
CA ALA A 174 12.34 -5.04 35.01
C ALA A 174 12.40 -3.79 34.11
N THR A 175 12.92 -3.92 32.89
CA THR A 175 13.00 -2.82 31.92
C THR A 175 11.63 -2.39 31.40
N VAL A 176 10.72 -3.34 31.13
CA VAL A 176 9.31 -3.04 30.77
C VAL A 176 8.58 -2.38 31.94
N GLY A 177 8.80 -2.84 33.18
CA GLY A 177 8.27 -2.20 34.38
C GLY A 177 8.75 -0.75 34.55
N LEU A 178 10.06 -0.51 34.35
CA LEU A 178 10.63 0.85 34.34
C LEU A 178 10.06 1.71 33.21
N ALA A 179 9.88 1.16 32.01
CA ALA A 179 9.29 1.88 30.88
C ALA A 179 7.84 2.31 31.19
N LEU A 180 7.02 1.39 31.71
CA LEU A 180 5.63 1.65 32.11
C LEU A 180 5.52 2.68 33.24
N TRP A 181 6.38 2.59 34.26
CA TRP A 181 6.43 3.52 35.37
C TRP A 181 6.83 4.94 34.93
N GLN A 182 7.67 5.07 33.90
CA GLN A 182 8.23 6.34 33.43
C GLN A 182 7.58 6.87 32.14
N ASP A 183 6.54 6.21 31.65
CA ASP A 183 5.84 6.51 30.38
C ASP A 183 6.79 6.61 29.15
N ALA A 184 7.85 5.81 29.16
CA ALA A 184 9.00 5.98 28.29
C ALA A 184 9.08 4.90 27.20
N GLU A 185 8.42 5.15 26.06
CA GLU A 185 8.43 4.27 24.86
C GLU A 185 9.84 3.84 24.43
N VAL A 186 10.82 4.74 24.57
CA VAL A 186 12.23 4.46 24.23
C VAL A 186 12.83 3.36 25.11
N ILE A 187 12.48 3.32 26.41
CA ILE A 187 12.93 2.25 27.32
C ILE A 187 12.27 0.91 26.95
N ALA A 188 10.97 0.93 26.59
CA ALA A 188 10.28 -0.26 26.11
C ALA A 188 10.82 -0.78 24.77
N ALA A 189 11.27 0.10 23.87
CA ALA A 189 11.94 -0.28 22.63
C ALA A 189 13.28 -0.99 22.91
N PHE A 190 14.08 -0.52 23.86
CA PHE A 190 15.30 -1.22 24.28
C PHE A 190 15.00 -2.58 24.95
N ALA A 191 13.92 -2.69 25.73
CA ALA A 191 13.48 -3.97 26.27
C ALA A 191 13.11 -4.97 25.17
N ALA A 192 12.37 -4.53 24.15
CA ALA A 192 12.01 -5.36 23.01
C ALA A 192 13.24 -5.80 22.21
N VAL A 193 14.16 -4.88 21.87
CA VAL A 193 15.42 -5.22 21.19
C VAL A 193 16.22 -6.25 21.98
N GLY A 194 16.39 -6.07 23.29
CA GLY A 194 17.04 -7.05 24.15
C GLY A 194 16.35 -8.42 24.10
N ALA A 195 15.03 -8.45 24.23
CA ALA A 195 14.25 -9.69 24.21
C ALA A 195 14.38 -10.45 22.87
N PHE A 196 14.18 -9.80 21.72
CA PHE A 196 14.34 -10.46 20.42
C PHE A 196 15.79 -10.82 20.09
N MET A 197 16.78 -10.14 20.70
CA MET A 197 18.18 -10.58 20.63
C MET A 197 18.48 -11.81 21.53
N THR A 198 17.68 -12.12 22.56
CA THR A 198 18.00 -13.19 23.52
C THR A 198 18.13 -14.59 22.89
N PRO A 199 17.20 -15.06 22.01
CA PRO A 199 17.35 -16.38 21.38
C PRO A 199 18.56 -16.48 20.46
N VAL A 200 18.90 -15.39 19.76
CA VAL A 200 20.10 -15.30 18.90
C VAL A 200 21.36 -15.36 19.75
N ALA A 201 21.40 -14.57 20.83
CA ALA A 201 22.54 -14.47 21.73
C ALA A 201 22.83 -15.78 22.48
N LEU A 202 21.81 -16.57 22.82
CA LEU A 202 21.94 -17.86 23.52
C LEU A 202 21.81 -19.09 22.59
N SER A 203 21.87 -18.88 21.26
CA SER A 203 21.69 -19.94 20.27
C SER A 203 22.81 -20.99 20.33
N THR A 204 22.44 -22.26 20.40
CA THR A 204 23.38 -23.39 20.37
C THR A 204 23.59 -23.98 18.97
N GLY A 205 22.93 -23.42 17.94
CA GLY A 205 22.90 -23.98 16.58
C GLY A 205 22.03 -25.26 16.44
N VAL A 206 21.40 -25.74 17.51
CA VAL A 206 20.51 -26.90 17.50
C VAL A 206 19.06 -26.45 17.31
N ASN A 207 18.32 -27.11 16.41
CA ASN A 207 16.89 -26.81 16.19
C ASN A 207 16.08 -27.11 17.46
N ASN A 208 15.51 -26.06 18.06
CA ASN A 208 14.52 -26.13 19.13
C ASN A 208 13.32 -25.23 18.79
N ALA A 209 12.61 -25.57 17.70
CA ALA A 209 11.44 -24.87 17.21
C ALA A 209 10.43 -24.52 18.31
N VAL A 210 10.03 -25.52 19.12
CA VAL A 210 9.01 -25.34 20.18
C VAL A 210 9.49 -24.36 21.25
N GLY A 211 10.76 -24.42 21.67
CA GLY A 211 11.32 -23.48 22.63
C GLY A 211 11.40 -22.05 22.08
N LEU A 212 11.80 -21.88 20.82
CA LEU A 212 11.84 -20.58 20.14
C LEU A 212 10.43 -19.98 20.00
N PHE A 213 9.47 -20.74 19.49
CA PHE A 213 8.12 -20.25 19.25
C PHE A 213 7.33 -19.97 20.54
N ALA A 214 7.52 -20.79 21.58
CA ALA A 214 6.96 -20.49 22.91
C ALA A 214 7.53 -19.17 23.48
N TYR A 215 8.83 -18.92 23.28
CA TYR A 215 9.46 -17.65 23.69
C TYR A 215 8.92 -16.45 22.91
N LEU A 216 8.85 -16.53 21.57
CA LEU A 216 8.30 -15.46 20.72
C LEU A 216 6.83 -15.17 21.07
N PHE A 217 6.01 -16.19 21.26
CA PHE A 217 4.60 -16.01 21.64
C PHE A 217 4.44 -15.31 23.00
N ILE A 218 5.33 -15.58 23.98
CA ILE A 218 5.36 -14.84 25.25
C ILE A 218 5.71 -13.36 25.03
N LEU A 219 6.65 -13.05 24.12
CA LEU A 219 6.99 -11.65 23.80
C LEU A 219 5.85 -10.93 23.08
N ASP A 220 5.18 -11.57 22.14
CA ASP A 220 4.10 -10.96 21.35
C ASP A 220 2.82 -10.79 22.15
N ILE A 221 2.49 -11.75 23.03
CA ILE A 221 1.44 -11.55 24.04
C ILE A 221 1.85 -10.46 25.03
N GLY A 222 3.14 -10.33 25.38
CA GLY A 222 3.66 -9.20 26.15
C GLY A 222 3.44 -7.85 25.48
N ALA A 223 3.74 -7.73 24.18
CA ALA A 223 3.53 -6.51 23.38
C ALA A 223 2.03 -6.19 23.18
N LEU A 224 1.20 -7.22 22.99
CA LEU A 224 -0.26 -7.11 22.94
C LEU A 224 -0.83 -6.60 24.27
N ILE A 225 -0.37 -7.14 25.41
CA ILE A 225 -0.75 -6.66 26.74
C ILE A 225 -0.27 -5.22 26.94
N LEU A 226 0.92 -4.86 26.46
CA LEU A 226 1.48 -3.51 26.57
C LEU A 226 0.56 -2.45 25.93
N ILE A 227 -0.05 -2.74 24.77
CA ILE A 227 -0.95 -1.80 24.07
C ILE A 227 -2.20 -1.43 24.90
N ARG A 228 -2.66 -2.34 25.77
CA ARG A 228 -3.78 -2.11 26.69
C ARG A 228 -3.47 -1.04 27.74
N TYR A 229 -2.18 -0.88 28.09
CA TYR A 229 -1.70 0.13 29.03
C TYR A 229 -1.24 1.39 28.28
N ARG A 230 -0.30 1.26 27.33
CA ARG A 230 0.30 2.37 26.56
C ARG A 230 0.35 2.05 25.06
N PRO A 231 -0.21 2.89 24.17
CA PRO A 231 -0.32 2.60 22.74
C PRO A 231 0.99 2.86 21.96
N TRP A 232 2.10 2.27 22.42
CA TRP A 232 3.43 2.43 21.85
C TRP A 232 3.61 1.61 20.56
N ILE A 233 3.05 2.13 19.47
CA ILE A 233 3.01 1.47 18.17
C ILE A 233 4.40 1.12 17.61
N ARG A 234 5.47 1.85 17.98
CA ARG A 234 6.84 1.53 17.52
C ARG A 234 7.38 0.27 18.20
N VAL A 235 7.03 0.04 19.46
CA VAL A 235 7.39 -1.19 20.18
C VAL A 235 6.65 -2.38 19.57
N LEU A 236 5.35 -2.24 19.28
CA LEU A 236 4.56 -3.29 18.66
C LEU A 236 5.01 -3.65 17.23
N ILE A 237 5.36 -2.64 16.41
CA ILE A 237 5.96 -2.86 15.09
C ILE A 237 7.35 -3.51 15.22
N GLY A 238 8.15 -3.09 16.22
CA GLY A 238 9.42 -3.73 16.54
C GLY A 238 9.27 -5.21 16.91
N SER A 239 8.24 -5.56 17.68
CA SER A 239 7.91 -6.95 18.00
C SER A 239 7.52 -7.75 16.75
N TYR A 240 6.63 -7.21 15.91
CA TYR A 240 6.24 -7.85 14.65
C TYR A 240 7.44 -8.15 13.74
N ILE A 241 8.36 -7.18 13.60
CA ILE A 241 9.59 -7.35 12.82
C ILE A 241 10.54 -8.36 13.49
N GLY A 242 10.66 -8.34 14.83
CA GLY A 242 11.48 -9.29 15.58
C GLY A 242 11.00 -10.74 15.44
N THR A 243 9.69 -10.98 15.62
CA THR A 243 9.07 -12.29 15.41
C THR A 243 9.18 -12.75 13.96
N LEU A 244 8.94 -11.88 12.98
CA LEU A 244 9.09 -12.23 11.57
C LEU A 244 10.52 -12.64 11.23
N LEU A 245 11.52 -11.83 11.60
CA LEU A 245 12.94 -12.14 11.34
C LEU A 245 13.38 -13.47 11.97
N LEU A 246 12.90 -13.79 13.18
CA LEU A 246 13.28 -15.03 13.86
C LEU A 246 12.49 -16.24 13.37
N TYR A 247 11.23 -16.07 12.97
CA TYR A 247 10.44 -17.12 12.31
C TYR A 247 11.06 -17.49 10.96
N SER A 248 11.24 -16.52 10.06
CA SER A 248 11.77 -16.79 8.72
C SER A 248 13.25 -17.22 8.77
N SER A 249 14.06 -16.75 9.74
CA SER A 249 15.43 -17.25 9.96
C SER A 249 15.47 -18.69 10.50
N TRP A 250 14.47 -19.12 11.26
CA TRP A 250 14.32 -20.53 11.62
C TRP A 250 13.87 -21.34 10.39
N HIS A 251 12.90 -20.82 9.63
CA HIS A 251 12.36 -21.48 8.43
C HIS A 251 13.48 -21.79 7.42
N SER A 252 14.26 -20.77 7.05
CA SER A 252 15.34 -20.88 6.06
C SER A 252 16.50 -21.80 6.47
N THR A 253 16.62 -22.15 7.76
CA THR A 253 17.81 -22.82 8.32
C THR A 253 17.51 -24.22 8.86
N PHE A 254 16.28 -24.45 9.34
CA PHE A 254 15.95 -25.61 10.17
C PHE A 254 14.63 -26.30 9.82
N TYR A 255 13.79 -25.73 8.96
CA TYR A 255 12.51 -26.32 8.60
C TYR A 255 12.67 -27.61 7.77
N THR A 256 11.83 -28.60 8.07
CA THR A 256 11.62 -29.80 7.25
C THR A 256 10.12 -30.10 7.20
N THR A 257 9.65 -30.87 6.22
CA THR A 257 8.24 -31.23 6.07
C THR A 257 7.68 -32.00 7.28
N GLU A 258 8.51 -32.73 8.03
CA GLU A 258 8.15 -33.34 9.31
C GLU A 258 7.72 -32.32 10.38
N GLN A 259 8.22 -31.08 10.28
CA GLN A 259 7.96 -29.99 11.22
C GLN A 259 6.78 -29.10 10.78
N PHE A 260 6.10 -29.44 9.67
CA PHE A 260 4.93 -28.72 9.13
C PHE A 260 3.90 -28.37 10.20
N SER A 261 3.46 -29.34 11.02
CA SER A 261 2.47 -29.10 12.08
C SER A 261 2.98 -28.11 13.14
N THR A 262 4.26 -28.17 13.50
CA THR A 262 4.88 -27.25 14.46
C THR A 262 4.96 -25.84 13.88
N ALA A 263 5.35 -25.70 12.61
CA ALA A 263 5.40 -24.43 11.90
C ALA A 263 4.00 -23.81 11.77
N LEU A 264 3.02 -24.57 11.24
CA LEU A 264 1.65 -24.12 11.02
C LEU A 264 0.94 -23.70 12.32
N ILE A 265 1.09 -24.45 13.41
CA ILE A 265 0.54 -24.07 14.73
C ILE A 265 1.22 -22.80 15.24
N SER A 266 2.54 -22.68 15.10
CA SER A 266 3.31 -21.55 15.65
C SER A 266 3.05 -20.26 14.87
N VAL A 267 3.05 -20.29 13.54
CA VAL A 267 2.71 -19.13 12.70
C VAL A 267 1.26 -18.71 12.96
N SER A 268 0.32 -19.65 13.11
CA SER A 268 -1.06 -19.36 13.51
C SER A 268 -1.15 -18.66 14.86
N ALA A 269 -0.39 -19.11 15.87
CA ALA A 269 -0.41 -18.52 17.21
C ALA A 269 0.20 -17.11 17.23
N LEU A 270 1.37 -16.93 16.60
CA LEU A 270 2.10 -15.66 16.56
C LEU A 270 1.28 -14.58 15.81
N PHE A 271 0.79 -14.89 14.61
CA PHE A 271 0.02 -13.95 13.80
C PHE A 271 -1.40 -13.71 14.35
N ALA A 272 -1.94 -14.62 15.16
CA ALA A 272 -3.16 -14.37 15.94
C ALA A 272 -2.96 -13.33 17.05
N ALA A 273 -1.80 -13.30 17.72
CA ALA A 273 -1.51 -12.28 18.74
C ALA A 273 -1.55 -10.86 18.14
N PHE A 274 -0.95 -10.66 16.97
CA PHE A 274 -1.01 -9.38 16.25
C PHE A 274 -2.40 -9.09 15.66
N ALA A 275 -3.13 -10.09 15.18
CA ALA A 275 -4.52 -9.92 14.72
C ALA A 275 -5.46 -9.42 15.84
N LEU A 276 -5.18 -9.73 17.11
CA LEU A 276 -5.98 -9.29 18.26
C LEU A 276 -5.71 -7.83 18.69
N VAL A 277 -4.66 -7.17 18.19
CA VAL A 277 -4.28 -5.78 18.56
C VAL A 277 -5.45 -4.79 18.50
N PRO A 278 -6.30 -4.73 17.44
CA PRO A 278 -7.40 -3.77 17.36
C PRO A 278 -8.46 -3.95 18.46
N PHE A 279 -8.63 -5.19 18.97
CA PHE A 279 -9.55 -5.49 20.07
C PHE A 279 -8.99 -5.07 21.43
N VAL A 280 -7.68 -5.19 21.63
CA VAL A 280 -7.01 -4.90 22.91
C VAL A 280 -6.66 -3.41 23.06
N ALA A 281 -6.35 -2.71 21.96
CA ALA A 281 -6.11 -1.27 21.97
C ALA A 281 -7.39 -0.46 22.26
N GLY A 282 -8.52 -0.83 21.65
CA GLY A 282 -9.79 -0.13 21.80
C GLY A 282 -9.88 1.20 21.03
N ARG A 283 -11.12 1.70 20.90
CA ARG A 283 -11.53 2.72 19.91
C ARG A 283 -10.70 4.00 19.88
N GLU A 284 -10.34 4.52 21.05
CA GLU A 284 -9.58 5.77 21.18
C GLU A 284 -8.10 5.61 20.79
N ARG A 285 -7.60 4.37 20.75
CA ARG A 285 -6.19 4.04 20.50
C ARG A 285 -5.96 3.35 19.16
N THR A 286 -7.00 2.82 18.50
CA THR A 286 -6.91 2.26 17.15
C THR A 286 -6.50 3.34 16.13
N SER A 287 -5.26 3.25 15.65
CA SER A 287 -4.62 4.21 14.76
C SER A 287 -4.45 3.67 13.33
N PHE A 288 -4.03 4.53 12.40
CA PHE A 288 -3.64 4.10 11.05
C PHE A 288 -2.51 3.05 11.10
N GLY A 289 -1.52 3.22 12.00
CA GLY A 289 -0.42 2.26 12.16
C GLY A 289 -0.87 0.87 12.60
N ILE A 290 -1.85 0.77 13.51
CA ILE A 290 -2.48 -0.50 13.89
C ILE A 290 -3.23 -1.13 12.70
N SER A 291 -3.83 -0.31 11.84
CA SER A 291 -4.57 -0.78 10.68
C SER A 291 -3.65 -1.26 9.54
N VAL A 292 -2.50 -0.59 9.36
CA VAL A 292 -1.42 -1.05 8.46
C VAL A 292 -0.80 -2.35 8.99
N LEU A 293 -0.55 -2.46 10.30
CA LEU A 293 -0.08 -3.70 10.91
C LEU A 293 -1.05 -4.87 10.67
N ALA A 294 -2.36 -4.65 10.80
CA ALA A 294 -3.36 -5.68 10.51
C ALA A 294 -3.32 -6.15 9.04
N LEU A 295 -3.09 -5.24 8.08
CA LEU A 295 -2.91 -5.58 6.66
C LEU A 295 -1.62 -6.38 6.42
N LEU A 296 -0.49 -5.94 6.97
CA LEU A 296 0.79 -6.63 6.85
C LEU A 296 0.73 -8.03 7.48
N ASN A 297 0.19 -8.12 8.70
CA ASN A 297 -0.01 -9.39 9.41
C ASN A 297 -0.86 -10.38 8.60
N ALA A 298 -1.93 -9.90 7.95
CA ALA A 298 -2.76 -10.76 7.12
C ALA A 298 -2.02 -11.27 5.87
N ALA A 299 -1.31 -10.37 5.17
CA ALA A 299 -0.56 -10.70 3.95
C ALA A 299 0.63 -11.65 4.22
N THR A 300 1.41 -11.37 5.27
CA THR A 300 2.54 -12.22 5.67
C THR A 300 2.07 -13.56 6.23
N TYR A 301 1.02 -13.61 7.05
CA TYR A 301 0.46 -14.90 7.49
C TYR A 301 0.01 -15.77 6.31
N PHE A 302 -0.67 -15.17 5.32
CA PHE A 302 -1.05 -15.91 4.12
C PHE A 302 0.16 -16.40 3.33
N PHE A 303 1.22 -15.58 3.20
CA PHE A 303 2.44 -15.98 2.49
C PHE A 303 3.20 -17.11 3.21
N GLU A 304 3.39 -17.02 4.53
CA GLU A 304 4.05 -18.06 5.32
C GLU A 304 3.24 -19.38 5.31
N VAL A 305 1.91 -19.30 5.41
CA VAL A 305 1.03 -20.47 5.24
C VAL A 305 1.10 -21.02 3.82
N TRP A 306 1.16 -20.17 2.81
CA TRP A 306 1.35 -20.59 1.42
C TRP A 306 2.67 -21.33 1.22
N GLU A 307 3.80 -20.81 1.71
CA GLU A 307 5.13 -21.44 1.56
C GLU A 307 5.20 -22.82 2.25
N LEU A 308 4.58 -22.96 3.43
CA LEU A 308 4.42 -24.24 4.12
C LEU A 308 3.60 -25.25 3.29
N PHE A 309 2.54 -24.79 2.62
CA PHE A 309 1.64 -25.62 1.82
C PHE A 309 2.11 -25.83 0.37
N GLU A 310 2.93 -24.98 -0.25
CA GLU A 310 3.43 -25.16 -1.63
C GLU A 310 4.23 -26.47 -1.80
N HIS A 311 4.71 -27.02 -0.68
CA HIS A 311 5.40 -28.30 -0.59
C HIS A 311 4.48 -29.53 -0.41
N GLN A 312 3.16 -29.37 -0.22
CA GLN A 312 2.22 -30.48 0.11
C GLN A 312 0.80 -30.35 -0.46
N ALA A 313 0.28 -29.14 -0.70
CA ALA A 313 -1.11 -28.89 -1.05
C ALA A 313 -1.41 -28.95 -2.55
N GLU A 314 -2.65 -29.35 -2.86
CA GLU A 314 -3.29 -28.95 -4.12
C GLU A 314 -3.80 -27.50 -4.05
N SER A 315 -3.92 -26.84 -5.20
CA SER A 315 -4.32 -25.42 -5.28
C SER A 315 -5.67 -25.09 -4.63
N LEU A 316 -6.55 -26.09 -4.48
CA LEU A 316 -7.81 -25.96 -3.76
C LEU A 316 -7.62 -25.64 -2.25
N GLU A 317 -6.62 -26.20 -1.58
CA GLU A 317 -6.43 -26.02 -0.14
C GLU A 317 -5.97 -24.59 0.18
N ALA A 318 -5.04 -24.05 -0.61
CA ALA A 318 -4.60 -22.67 -0.49
C ALA A 318 -5.74 -21.66 -0.79
N ALA A 319 -6.67 -22.00 -1.68
CA ALA A 319 -7.88 -21.21 -1.90
C ALA A 319 -8.84 -21.27 -0.71
N MET A 320 -9.01 -22.44 -0.09
CA MET A 320 -9.78 -22.57 1.15
C MET A 320 -9.16 -21.75 2.28
N ALA A 321 -7.82 -21.71 2.40
CA ALA A 321 -7.11 -20.86 3.36
C ALA A 321 -7.34 -19.36 3.10
N ALA A 322 -7.30 -18.91 1.84
CA ALA A 322 -7.64 -17.54 1.46
C ALA A 322 -9.11 -17.18 1.78
N VAL A 323 -10.07 -18.08 1.50
CA VAL A 323 -11.49 -17.88 1.88
C VAL A 323 -11.68 -17.88 3.40
N ALA A 324 -10.98 -18.73 4.14
CA ALA A 324 -11.02 -18.75 5.60
C ALA A 324 -10.50 -17.43 6.20
N LEU A 325 -9.41 -16.88 5.65
CA LEU A 325 -8.91 -15.55 5.99
C LEU A 325 -9.90 -14.43 5.62
N ALA A 326 -10.52 -14.51 4.45
CA ALA A 326 -11.57 -13.57 4.05
C ALA A 326 -12.71 -13.53 5.08
N CYS A 327 -13.24 -14.71 5.45
CA CYS A 327 -14.26 -14.87 6.48
C CYS A 327 -13.81 -14.37 7.85
N LEU A 328 -12.57 -14.66 8.27
CA LEU A 328 -12.01 -14.19 9.54
C LEU A 328 -11.94 -12.66 9.59
N TYR A 329 -11.40 -12.01 8.57
CA TYR A 329 -11.29 -10.54 8.54
C TYR A 329 -12.65 -9.84 8.40
N PHE A 330 -13.62 -10.43 7.68
CA PHE A 330 -15.02 -9.95 7.72
C PHE A 330 -15.66 -10.09 9.10
N LEU A 331 -15.42 -11.20 9.81
CA LEU A 331 -15.91 -11.41 11.18
C LEU A 331 -15.27 -10.41 12.16
N MET A 332 -13.96 -10.19 12.06
CA MET A 332 -13.25 -9.18 12.86
C MET A 332 -13.80 -7.78 12.56
N GLY A 333 -13.95 -7.40 11.28
CA GLY A 333 -14.57 -6.14 10.89
C GLY A 333 -16.01 -5.97 11.39
N HIS A 334 -16.79 -7.06 11.50
CA HIS A 334 -18.11 -7.04 12.12
C HIS A 334 -18.03 -6.78 13.63
N GLN A 335 -17.16 -7.48 14.35
CA GLN A 335 -17.02 -7.36 15.81
C GLN A 335 -16.42 -6.00 16.22
N LEU A 336 -15.48 -5.47 15.43
CA LEU A 336 -14.82 -4.20 15.66
C LEU A 336 -15.71 -2.98 15.36
N ARG A 337 -16.87 -3.15 14.70
CA ARG A 337 -17.78 -2.06 14.28
C ARG A 337 -18.19 -1.06 15.38
N HIS A 338 -18.14 -1.50 16.64
CA HIS A 338 -18.44 -0.68 17.82
C HIS A 338 -17.20 -0.44 18.72
N ARG A 339 -16.09 -1.15 18.48
CA ARG A 339 -14.89 -1.19 19.34
C ARG A 339 -13.65 -0.50 18.75
N ALA A 340 -13.65 -0.15 17.46
CA ALA A 340 -12.56 0.51 16.76
C ALA A 340 -13.03 1.77 16.01
N THR A 341 -12.10 2.51 15.39
CA THR A 341 -12.45 3.58 14.43
C THR A 341 -13.04 2.99 13.14
N ALA A 342 -13.86 3.79 12.42
CA ALA A 342 -14.42 3.39 11.12
C ALA A 342 -13.31 2.99 10.12
N VAL A 343 -12.21 3.74 10.06
CA VAL A 343 -11.04 3.43 9.21
C VAL A 343 -10.46 2.04 9.52
N THR A 344 -10.33 1.67 10.80
CA THR A 344 -9.83 0.35 11.20
C THR A 344 -10.81 -0.75 10.77
N VAL A 345 -12.11 -0.54 10.96
CA VAL A 345 -13.18 -1.47 10.55
C VAL A 345 -13.16 -1.66 9.03
N ASP A 346 -13.13 -0.56 8.27
CA ASP A 346 -13.12 -0.56 6.82
C ASP A 346 -11.87 -1.25 6.25
N ILE A 347 -10.71 -1.11 6.89
CA ILE A 347 -9.50 -1.85 6.53
C ILE A 347 -9.66 -3.36 6.77
N HIS A 348 -10.34 -3.81 7.83
CA HIS A 348 -10.62 -5.25 8.00
C HIS A 348 -11.59 -5.78 6.93
N TRP A 349 -12.61 -5.00 6.54
CA TRP A 349 -13.47 -5.35 5.40
C TRP A 349 -12.72 -5.32 4.05
N ALA A 350 -11.74 -4.42 3.88
CA ALA A 350 -10.89 -4.37 2.70
C ALA A 350 -9.94 -5.57 2.61
N ILE A 351 -9.31 -5.97 3.72
CA ILE A 351 -8.48 -7.18 3.81
C ILE A 351 -9.33 -8.42 3.46
N GLY A 352 -10.52 -8.56 4.06
CA GLY A 352 -11.42 -9.68 3.76
C GLY A 352 -11.82 -9.74 2.29
N ALA A 353 -12.12 -8.60 1.67
CA ALA A 353 -12.44 -8.53 0.24
C ALA A 353 -11.23 -8.79 -0.67
N ALA A 354 -10.01 -8.40 -0.26
CA ALA A 354 -8.79 -8.68 -1.01
C ALA A 354 -8.46 -10.19 -1.01
N PHE A 355 -8.61 -10.88 0.12
CA PHE A 355 -8.42 -12.33 0.17
C PHE A 355 -9.46 -13.12 -0.62
N LEU A 356 -10.70 -12.63 -0.68
CA LEU A 356 -11.72 -13.23 -1.54
C LEU A 356 -11.33 -13.13 -3.03
N ILE A 357 -10.93 -11.93 -3.50
CA ILE A 357 -10.42 -11.71 -4.87
C ILE A 357 -9.16 -12.55 -5.18
N ALA A 358 -8.33 -12.83 -4.17
CA ALA A 358 -7.15 -13.67 -4.30
C ALA A 358 -7.46 -15.18 -4.34
N ALA A 359 -8.51 -15.65 -3.64
CA ALA A 359 -8.88 -17.07 -3.64
C ALA A 359 -9.27 -17.60 -5.02
N VAL A 360 -9.87 -16.75 -5.87
CA VAL A 360 -10.30 -17.08 -7.23
C VAL A 360 -9.15 -17.54 -8.15
N PRO A 361 -8.07 -16.75 -8.39
CA PRO A 361 -6.93 -17.17 -9.22
C PRO A 361 -6.09 -18.29 -8.60
N ILE A 362 -6.24 -18.57 -7.31
CA ILE A 362 -5.59 -19.69 -6.63
C ILE A 362 -6.34 -21.00 -6.91
N GLY A 363 -7.63 -21.06 -6.55
CA GLY A 363 -8.38 -22.33 -6.50
C GLY A 363 -9.12 -22.72 -7.77
N MET A 364 -9.14 -21.85 -8.77
CA MET A 364 -9.87 -22.10 -10.03
C MET A 364 -8.90 -22.22 -11.20
N HIS A 365 -9.25 -23.07 -12.17
CA HIS A 365 -8.57 -23.14 -13.46
C HIS A 365 -9.16 -22.12 -14.45
N ALA A 366 -8.48 -21.86 -15.57
CA ALA A 366 -9.10 -21.17 -16.70
C ALA A 366 -10.28 -22.02 -17.23
N PRO A 367 -11.46 -21.46 -17.53
CA PRO A 367 -11.78 -20.02 -17.57
C PRO A 367 -12.42 -19.46 -16.28
N TRP A 368 -12.66 -20.31 -15.27
CA TRP A 368 -13.42 -19.98 -14.06
C TRP A 368 -12.85 -18.81 -13.26
N ILE A 369 -11.53 -18.59 -13.29
CA ILE A 369 -10.88 -17.41 -12.67
C ILE A 369 -11.53 -16.09 -13.15
N THR A 370 -11.72 -15.95 -14.45
CA THR A 370 -12.31 -14.73 -15.05
C THR A 370 -13.78 -14.60 -14.69
N ILE A 371 -14.53 -15.71 -14.70
CA ILE A 371 -15.93 -15.78 -14.26
C ILE A 371 -16.05 -15.31 -12.80
N GLY A 372 -15.19 -15.80 -11.91
CA GLY A 372 -15.11 -15.41 -10.50
C GLY A 372 -14.88 -13.92 -10.33
N TRP A 373 -13.82 -13.36 -10.91
CA TRP A 373 -13.52 -11.93 -10.81
C TRP A 373 -14.63 -11.01 -11.36
N PHE A 374 -15.35 -11.41 -12.41
CA PHE A 374 -16.51 -10.66 -12.89
C PHE A 374 -17.70 -10.71 -11.90
N VAL A 375 -18.02 -11.89 -11.37
CA VAL A 375 -19.10 -12.08 -10.39
C VAL A 375 -18.81 -11.35 -9.07
N GLU A 376 -17.59 -11.49 -8.55
CA GLU A 376 -17.13 -10.82 -7.33
C GLU A 376 -17.03 -9.32 -7.50
N GLY A 377 -16.45 -8.83 -8.59
CA GLY A 377 -16.36 -7.39 -8.87
C GLY A 377 -17.73 -6.71 -8.88
N ALA A 378 -18.72 -7.35 -9.53
CA ALA A 378 -20.10 -6.90 -9.51
C ALA A 378 -20.75 -7.01 -8.10
N ALA A 379 -20.51 -8.09 -7.36
CA ALA A 379 -21.02 -8.27 -6.01
C ALA A 379 -20.45 -7.23 -5.03
N LEU A 380 -19.15 -6.96 -5.06
CA LEU A 380 -18.47 -5.97 -4.24
C LEU A 380 -18.97 -4.55 -4.52
N ILE A 381 -19.17 -4.17 -5.79
CA ILE A 381 -19.79 -2.88 -6.14
C ILE A 381 -21.26 -2.80 -5.69
N ARG A 382 -22.01 -3.92 -5.74
CA ARG A 382 -23.38 -3.97 -5.23
C ARG A 382 -23.44 -3.81 -3.71
N VAL A 383 -22.48 -4.37 -2.97
CA VAL A 383 -22.35 -4.21 -1.51
C VAL A 383 -21.84 -2.82 -1.15
N SER A 384 -20.86 -2.28 -1.88
CA SER A 384 -20.27 -0.95 -1.62
C SER A 384 -21.33 0.14 -1.65
N ARG A 385 -22.23 0.11 -2.64
CA ARG A 385 -23.38 1.04 -2.73
C ARG A 385 -24.39 0.86 -1.60
N ARG A 386 -24.63 -0.36 -1.13
CA ARG A 386 -25.50 -0.64 0.04
C ARG A 386 -24.89 -0.18 1.37
N ARG A 387 -23.55 -0.04 1.44
CA ARG A 387 -22.82 0.39 2.64
C ARG A 387 -22.24 1.81 2.56
N GLN A 388 -22.34 2.47 1.40
CA GLN A 388 -21.70 3.76 1.08
C GLN A 388 -20.16 3.75 1.26
N THR A 389 -19.50 2.62 0.99
CA THR A 389 -18.06 2.41 1.20
C THR A 389 -17.24 2.47 -0.09
N ASP A 390 -16.47 3.54 -0.30
CA ASP A 390 -15.72 3.72 -1.56
C ASP A 390 -14.58 2.68 -1.77
N TYR A 391 -14.02 2.06 -0.73
CA TYR A 391 -12.97 1.04 -0.89
C TYR A 391 -13.50 -0.28 -1.48
N LEU A 392 -14.70 -0.74 -1.10
CA LEU A 392 -15.33 -1.92 -1.74
C LEU A 392 -15.68 -1.63 -3.22
N LYS A 393 -15.95 -0.36 -3.56
CA LYS A 393 -16.13 0.08 -4.95
C LYS A 393 -14.81 0.03 -5.73
N GLN A 394 -13.70 0.42 -5.11
CA GLN A 394 -12.36 0.33 -5.70
C GLN A 394 -11.91 -1.13 -5.89
N LEU A 395 -12.03 -1.98 -4.86
CA LEU A 395 -11.68 -3.41 -4.93
C LEU A 395 -12.55 -4.17 -5.94
N GLY A 396 -13.86 -3.92 -5.96
CA GLY A 396 -14.74 -4.50 -6.98
C GLY A 396 -14.41 -4.01 -8.39
N GLY A 397 -14.02 -2.73 -8.54
CA GLY A 397 -13.51 -2.19 -9.80
C GLY A 397 -12.19 -2.84 -10.25
N LEU A 398 -11.27 -3.10 -9.31
CA LEU A 398 -10.02 -3.81 -9.57
C LEU A 398 -10.28 -5.23 -10.07
N ALA A 399 -11.17 -5.99 -9.42
CA ALA A 399 -11.57 -7.32 -9.88
C ALA A 399 -12.15 -7.30 -11.31
N LEU A 400 -13.01 -6.33 -11.65
CA LEU A 400 -13.50 -6.15 -13.02
C LEU A 400 -12.39 -5.82 -14.03
N VAL A 401 -11.39 -5.03 -13.64
CA VAL A 401 -10.22 -4.72 -14.49
C VAL A 401 -9.33 -5.94 -14.69
N LEU A 402 -9.05 -6.71 -13.64
CA LEU A 402 -8.28 -7.95 -13.70
C LEU A 402 -8.99 -8.99 -14.59
N GLY A 403 -10.29 -9.19 -14.41
CA GLY A 403 -11.12 -10.03 -15.29
C GLY A 403 -11.13 -9.54 -16.74
N THR A 404 -11.18 -8.23 -16.97
CA THR A 404 -11.12 -7.64 -18.32
C THR A 404 -9.78 -7.88 -19.00
N LEU A 405 -8.67 -7.64 -18.30
CA LEU A 405 -7.32 -7.85 -18.83
C LEU A 405 -7.09 -9.33 -19.12
N ARG A 406 -7.50 -10.22 -18.21
CA ARG A 406 -7.36 -11.66 -18.37
C ARG A 406 -8.18 -12.19 -19.55
N LEU A 407 -9.45 -11.81 -19.66
CA LEU A 407 -10.36 -12.23 -20.75
C LEU A 407 -9.89 -11.79 -22.15
N LEU A 408 -9.18 -10.66 -22.25
CA LEU A 408 -8.74 -10.11 -23.54
C LEU A 408 -7.30 -10.44 -23.92
N ALA A 409 -6.43 -10.82 -22.97
CA ALA A 409 -5.00 -11.02 -23.22
C ALA A 409 -4.40 -12.35 -22.74
N ILE A 410 -5.11 -13.12 -21.90
CA ILE A 410 -4.56 -14.34 -21.25
C ILE A 410 -5.44 -15.57 -21.53
N ASP A 411 -6.76 -15.47 -21.39
CA ASP A 411 -7.65 -16.63 -21.58
C ASP A 411 -7.75 -17.00 -23.06
N HIS A 412 -7.24 -18.18 -23.40
CA HIS A 412 -7.37 -18.82 -24.70
C HIS A 412 -8.37 -19.98 -24.57
N PHE A 413 -9.25 -20.14 -25.56
CA PHE A 413 -10.38 -21.08 -25.49
C PHE A 413 -10.38 -22.02 -26.70
N ASP A 414 -10.06 -23.29 -26.48
CA ASP A 414 -10.10 -24.33 -27.52
C ASP A 414 -11.52 -24.91 -27.67
N VAL A 415 -12.37 -24.19 -28.39
CA VAL A 415 -13.80 -24.52 -28.49
C VAL A 415 -14.09 -25.55 -29.59
N THR A 416 -14.75 -26.65 -29.21
CA THR A 416 -15.23 -27.70 -30.13
C THR A 416 -16.58 -27.35 -30.75
N HIS A 417 -17.51 -26.83 -29.95
CA HIS A 417 -18.87 -26.47 -30.37
C HIS A 417 -19.00 -24.99 -30.74
N LEU A 418 -19.95 -24.68 -31.62
CA LEU A 418 -20.33 -23.30 -31.94
C LEU A 418 -21.42 -22.78 -31.00
N PHE A 419 -21.31 -21.51 -30.60
CA PHE A 419 -22.16 -20.72 -29.70
C PHE A 419 -22.31 -21.26 -28.26
N PHE A 420 -22.46 -22.56 -28.07
CA PHE A 420 -22.55 -23.21 -26.76
C PHE A 420 -21.17 -23.72 -26.35
N ASN A 421 -20.30 -22.78 -25.94
CA ASN A 421 -18.93 -23.04 -25.55
C ASN A 421 -18.49 -22.15 -24.36
N GLU A 422 -17.39 -22.54 -23.72
CA GLU A 422 -16.88 -21.88 -22.50
C GLU A 422 -16.51 -20.41 -22.70
N ARG A 423 -16.05 -20.05 -23.91
CA ARG A 423 -15.83 -18.64 -24.28
C ARG A 423 -17.13 -17.85 -24.22
N MET A 424 -18.19 -18.31 -24.90
CA MET A 424 -19.46 -17.61 -24.94
C MET A 424 -20.10 -17.53 -23.55
N MET A 425 -19.93 -18.55 -22.71
CA MET A 425 -20.27 -18.51 -21.29
C MET A 425 -19.49 -17.41 -20.55
N THR A 426 -18.17 -17.36 -20.69
CA THR A 426 -17.30 -16.41 -19.97
C THR A 426 -17.57 -14.96 -20.38
N PHE A 427 -17.64 -14.68 -21.69
CA PHE A 427 -18.05 -13.37 -22.21
C PHE A 427 -19.49 -13.01 -21.81
N GLY A 428 -20.40 -13.99 -21.78
CA GLY A 428 -21.79 -13.81 -21.33
C GLY A 428 -21.88 -13.41 -19.86
N VAL A 429 -21.12 -14.06 -18.96
CA VAL A 429 -21.05 -13.68 -17.54
C VAL A 429 -20.38 -12.32 -17.36
N ALA A 430 -19.30 -12.02 -18.09
CA ALA A 430 -18.64 -10.72 -18.06
C ALA A 430 -19.60 -9.59 -18.46
N ILE A 431 -20.37 -9.77 -19.54
CA ILE A 431 -21.43 -8.85 -19.97
C ILE A 431 -22.53 -8.72 -18.91
N ALA A 432 -22.99 -9.84 -18.32
CA ALA A 432 -24.04 -9.81 -17.30
C ALA A 432 -23.60 -9.10 -16.01
N ALA A 433 -22.35 -9.30 -15.58
CA ALA A 433 -21.74 -8.62 -14.43
C ALA A 433 -21.62 -7.11 -14.68
N LEU A 434 -21.06 -6.71 -15.83
CA LEU A 434 -20.99 -5.31 -16.24
C LEU A 434 -22.39 -4.68 -16.37
N ALA A 435 -23.38 -5.41 -16.88
CA ALA A 435 -24.76 -4.94 -16.99
C ALA A 435 -25.47 -4.83 -15.62
N ASP A 436 -25.14 -5.66 -14.63
CA ASP A 436 -25.61 -5.46 -13.26
C ASP A 436 -25.02 -4.21 -12.62
N VAL A 437 -23.71 -3.99 -12.77
CA VAL A 437 -23.03 -2.78 -12.30
C VAL A 437 -23.61 -1.53 -12.98
N ALA A 438 -23.82 -1.57 -14.31
CA ALA A 438 -24.45 -0.48 -15.06
C ALA A 438 -25.88 -0.17 -14.58
N ARG A 439 -26.72 -1.20 -14.37
CA ARG A 439 -28.09 -1.04 -13.83
C ARG A 439 -28.12 -0.48 -12.41
N ASN A 440 -27.04 -0.66 -11.64
CA ASN A 440 -26.94 -0.16 -10.28
C ASN A 440 -26.58 1.34 -10.22
N PHE A 441 -25.90 1.91 -11.21
CA PHE A 441 -25.59 3.34 -11.17
C PHE A 441 -26.87 4.20 -11.27
N PRO A 442 -27.00 5.27 -10.44
CA PRO A 442 -28.18 6.13 -10.48
C PRO A 442 -28.29 6.83 -11.84
N ALA A 443 -29.50 6.90 -12.38
CA ALA A 443 -29.78 7.62 -13.61
C ALA A 443 -29.37 9.11 -13.51
N ALA A 444 -29.09 9.72 -14.66
CA ALA A 444 -28.43 11.02 -14.77
C ALA A 444 -29.08 12.10 -13.89
N GLY A 445 -28.39 12.44 -12.79
CA GLY A 445 -28.86 13.39 -11.78
C GLY A 445 -28.18 13.21 -10.43
N GLY A 446 -28.20 11.98 -9.87
CA GLY A 446 -27.88 11.74 -8.45
C GLY A 446 -26.55 11.07 -8.10
N GLY A 447 -25.73 10.65 -9.06
CA GLY A 447 -24.44 9.98 -8.80
C GLY A 447 -23.26 10.95 -8.62
N LYS A 448 -22.21 10.50 -7.90
CA LYS A 448 -20.91 11.21 -7.81
C LYS A 448 -20.30 11.35 -9.21
N ASP A 449 -19.47 12.37 -9.46
CA ASP A 449 -18.95 12.66 -10.81
C ASP A 449 -18.14 11.51 -11.44
N ASP A 450 -17.40 10.75 -10.63
CA ASP A 450 -16.68 9.54 -11.10
C ASP A 450 -17.64 8.49 -11.69
N GLU A 451 -18.82 8.32 -11.09
CA GLU A 451 -19.82 7.34 -11.52
C GLU A 451 -20.38 7.70 -12.91
N ARG A 452 -20.53 9.00 -13.17
CA ARG A 452 -20.94 9.56 -14.47
C ARG A 452 -19.88 9.32 -15.56
N ARG A 453 -18.60 9.21 -15.19
CA ARG A 453 -17.47 8.89 -16.08
C ARG A 453 -17.34 7.38 -16.33
N VAL A 454 -17.63 6.55 -15.32
CA VAL A 454 -17.52 5.08 -15.39
C VAL A 454 -18.65 4.44 -16.22
N LEU A 455 -19.90 4.90 -16.08
CA LEU A 455 -21.03 4.28 -16.78
C LEU A 455 -20.88 4.23 -18.33
N PRO A 456 -20.43 5.29 -19.03
CA PRO A 456 -20.10 5.23 -20.45
C PRO A 456 -19.03 4.18 -20.80
N ILE A 457 -17.99 4.01 -19.97
CA ILE A 457 -16.92 3.04 -20.19
C ILE A 457 -17.49 1.61 -20.12
N ILE A 458 -18.30 1.32 -19.10
CA ILE A 458 -18.98 0.01 -18.95
C ILE A 458 -19.89 -0.27 -20.16
N MET A 459 -20.65 0.73 -20.62
CA MET A 459 -21.50 0.61 -21.81
C MET A 459 -20.72 0.43 -23.11
N VAL A 460 -19.44 0.81 -23.19
CA VAL A 460 -18.55 0.47 -24.31
C VAL A 460 -18.02 -0.96 -24.15
N MET A 461 -17.52 -1.32 -22.96
CA MET A 461 -16.93 -2.64 -22.70
C MET A 461 -17.92 -3.78 -22.93
N ILE A 462 -19.20 -3.61 -22.60
CA ILE A 462 -20.26 -4.59 -22.93
C ILE A 462 -20.34 -4.87 -24.44
N ASN A 463 -20.27 -3.83 -25.27
CA ASN A 463 -20.36 -3.99 -26.73
C ASN A 463 -19.03 -4.48 -27.33
N VAL A 464 -17.88 -4.09 -26.76
CA VAL A 464 -16.57 -4.66 -27.12
C VAL A 464 -16.52 -6.15 -26.82
N PHE A 465 -16.95 -6.59 -25.63
CA PHE A 465 -17.03 -7.99 -25.25
C PHE A 465 -17.94 -8.79 -26.18
N ALA A 466 -19.14 -8.30 -26.47
CA ALA A 466 -20.06 -8.96 -27.40
C ALA A 466 -19.46 -9.06 -28.82
N LEU A 467 -18.83 -7.99 -29.32
CA LEU A 467 -18.21 -7.97 -30.63
C LEU A 467 -16.99 -8.91 -30.72
N VAL A 468 -16.14 -8.95 -29.69
CA VAL A 468 -14.98 -9.86 -29.62
C VAL A 468 -15.43 -11.31 -29.55
N ALA A 469 -16.40 -11.65 -28.70
CA ALA A 469 -16.95 -13.00 -28.59
C ALA A 469 -17.48 -13.50 -29.95
N LEU A 470 -18.31 -12.70 -30.63
CA LEU A 470 -18.85 -13.02 -31.95
C LEU A 470 -17.76 -13.07 -33.03
N THR A 471 -16.73 -12.23 -32.95
CA THR A 471 -15.62 -12.23 -33.91
C THR A 471 -14.78 -13.51 -33.77
N GLN A 472 -14.46 -13.93 -32.54
CA GLN A 472 -13.78 -15.22 -32.30
C GLN A 472 -14.65 -16.41 -32.72
N GLU A 473 -15.97 -16.33 -32.52
CA GLU A 473 -16.91 -17.38 -32.96
C GLU A 473 -16.88 -17.57 -34.49
N VAL A 474 -16.84 -16.47 -35.25
CA VAL A 474 -16.60 -16.50 -36.70
C VAL A 474 -15.18 -17.01 -37.02
N THR A 475 -14.15 -16.57 -36.29
CA THR A 475 -12.76 -17.02 -36.49
C THR A 475 -12.64 -18.54 -36.44
N ASP A 476 -13.25 -19.21 -35.44
CA ASP A 476 -13.14 -20.66 -35.27
C ASP A 476 -14.02 -21.44 -36.24
N ALA A 477 -15.19 -20.91 -36.61
CA ALA A 477 -16.01 -21.46 -37.68
C ALA A 477 -15.24 -21.52 -39.03
N TRP A 478 -14.44 -20.49 -39.33
CA TRP A 478 -13.56 -20.50 -40.50
C TRP A 478 -12.26 -21.30 -40.28
N ARG A 479 -11.71 -21.39 -39.05
CA ARG A 479 -10.50 -22.18 -38.74
C ARG A 479 -10.68 -23.65 -39.15
N ARG A 480 -11.79 -24.26 -38.71
CA ARG A 480 -12.16 -25.65 -39.05
C ARG A 480 -12.42 -25.88 -40.54
N GLN A 481 -12.65 -24.83 -41.33
CA GLN A 481 -12.79 -24.88 -42.79
C GLN A 481 -11.47 -24.62 -43.54
N LEU A 482 -10.43 -24.14 -42.87
CA LEU A 482 -9.11 -23.88 -43.44
C LEU A 482 -8.14 -25.06 -43.22
N GLU A 483 -8.41 -25.90 -42.23
CA GLU A 483 -7.67 -27.13 -41.94
C GLU A 483 -7.77 -28.13 -43.12
N GLY A 484 -6.62 -28.63 -43.58
CA GLY A 484 -6.53 -29.57 -44.71
C GLY A 484 -6.69 -28.98 -46.12
N VAL A 485 -6.92 -27.66 -46.27
CA VAL A 485 -7.17 -27.03 -47.57
C VAL A 485 -5.89 -26.69 -48.33
N SER A 486 -5.91 -26.84 -49.67
CA SER A 486 -4.76 -26.56 -50.54
C SER A 486 -4.38 -25.06 -50.56
N PRO A 487 -3.10 -24.70 -50.79
CA PRO A 487 -2.62 -23.31 -50.66
C PRO A 487 -3.37 -22.27 -51.51
N GLY A 488 -3.84 -22.66 -52.70
CA GLY A 488 -4.64 -21.78 -53.56
C GLY A 488 -6.02 -21.46 -52.97
N ALA A 489 -6.74 -22.50 -52.50
CA ALA A 489 -8.04 -22.33 -51.86
C ALA A 489 -7.93 -21.67 -50.48
N TYR A 490 -6.84 -21.90 -49.74
CA TYR A 490 -6.54 -21.22 -48.47
C TYR A 490 -6.50 -19.69 -48.64
N ARG A 491 -5.87 -19.17 -49.72
CA ARG A 491 -5.87 -17.72 -50.01
C ARG A 491 -7.30 -17.19 -50.20
N THR A 492 -8.14 -17.90 -50.95
CA THR A 492 -9.52 -17.51 -51.23
C THR A 492 -10.38 -17.53 -49.95
N LEU A 493 -10.34 -18.62 -49.19
CA LEU A 493 -11.09 -18.75 -47.93
C LEU A 493 -10.68 -17.69 -46.91
N ARG A 494 -9.38 -17.35 -46.82
CA ARG A 494 -8.91 -16.26 -45.95
C ARG A 494 -9.53 -14.92 -46.32
N ILE A 495 -9.63 -14.59 -47.62
CA ILE A 495 -10.27 -13.36 -48.09
C ILE A 495 -11.77 -13.35 -47.71
N VAL A 496 -12.49 -14.45 -47.93
CA VAL A 496 -13.92 -14.55 -47.57
C VAL A 496 -14.14 -14.41 -46.06
N ARG A 497 -13.29 -15.05 -45.23
CA ARG A 497 -13.27 -14.88 -43.77
C ARG A 497 -13.03 -13.42 -43.36
N ASP A 498 -12.05 -12.76 -43.98
CA ASP A 498 -11.68 -11.38 -43.61
C ASP A 498 -12.82 -10.40 -43.94
N PHE A 499 -13.56 -10.64 -45.05
CA PHE A 499 -14.85 -9.98 -45.34
C PHE A 499 -15.98 -10.38 -44.37
N ALA A 500 -16.04 -11.64 -43.92
CA ALA A 500 -17.06 -12.10 -42.98
C ALA A 500 -16.95 -11.38 -41.62
N TYR A 501 -15.74 -11.07 -41.14
CA TYR A 501 -15.56 -10.19 -39.97
C TYR A 501 -16.16 -8.79 -40.21
N SER A 502 -15.92 -8.19 -41.38
CA SER A 502 -16.48 -6.88 -41.73
C SER A 502 -18.01 -6.92 -41.86
N ALA A 503 -18.57 -7.99 -42.41
CA ALA A 503 -20.02 -8.20 -42.46
C ALA A 503 -20.63 -8.33 -41.05
N LEU A 504 -19.99 -9.11 -40.16
CA LEU A 504 -20.38 -9.24 -38.76
C LEU A 504 -20.38 -7.87 -38.04
N TRP A 505 -19.30 -7.10 -38.16
CA TRP A 505 -19.17 -5.80 -37.50
C TRP A 505 -20.17 -4.77 -38.03
N MET A 506 -20.47 -4.81 -39.34
CA MET A 506 -21.51 -3.98 -39.97
C MET A 506 -22.90 -4.35 -39.45
N LEU A 507 -23.24 -5.64 -39.39
CA LEU A 507 -24.52 -6.14 -38.87
C LEU A 507 -24.69 -5.80 -37.38
N TYR A 508 -23.64 -5.99 -36.57
CA TYR A 508 -23.64 -5.61 -35.17
C TYR A 508 -23.84 -4.10 -35.00
N GLY A 509 -23.11 -3.28 -35.77
CA GLY A 509 -23.25 -1.82 -35.78
C GLY A 509 -24.66 -1.36 -36.19
N ALA A 510 -25.27 -2.00 -37.19
CA ALA A 510 -26.65 -1.73 -37.61
C ALA A 510 -27.67 -2.11 -36.51
N GLY A 511 -27.52 -3.27 -35.87
CA GLY A 511 -28.35 -3.67 -34.73
C GLY A 511 -28.20 -2.71 -33.54
N LEU A 512 -26.98 -2.27 -33.25
CA LEU A 512 -26.66 -1.30 -32.20
C LEU A 512 -27.28 0.08 -32.49
N MET A 513 -27.30 0.50 -33.76
CA MET A 513 -27.98 1.71 -34.22
C MET A 513 -29.50 1.62 -34.02
N LEU A 514 -30.12 0.53 -34.46
CA LEU A 514 -31.56 0.27 -34.30
C LEU A 514 -31.97 0.26 -32.83
N ALA A 515 -31.23 -0.47 -31.98
CA ALA A 515 -31.42 -0.46 -30.53
C ALA A 515 -31.26 0.95 -29.94
N GLY A 516 -30.29 1.73 -30.43
CA GLY A 516 -30.05 3.12 -30.01
C GLY A 516 -31.16 4.09 -30.39
N PHE A 517 -31.88 3.85 -31.49
CA PHE A 517 -33.11 4.56 -31.82
C PHE A 517 -34.31 4.08 -30.98
N TRP A 518 -34.57 2.77 -30.95
CA TRP A 518 -35.71 2.18 -30.21
C TRP A 518 -35.69 2.48 -28.70
N LYS A 519 -34.51 2.41 -28.06
CA LYS A 519 -34.33 2.78 -26.65
C LYS A 519 -34.03 4.27 -26.44
N LYS A 520 -34.00 5.08 -27.51
CA LYS A 520 -33.68 6.52 -27.54
C LYS A 520 -32.30 6.91 -26.97
N ILE A 521 -31.38 5.95 -26.77
CA ILE A 521 -30.07 6.17 -26.17
C ILE A 521 -29.11 6.82 -27.17
N ARG A 522 -28.76 8.10 -26.97
CA ARG A 522 -27.79 8.84 -27.82
C ARG A 522 -26.41 8.18 -27.83
N PHE A 523 -25.93 7.68 -26.69
CA PHE A 523 -24.60 7.07 -26.57
C PHE A 523 -24.46 5.78 -27.39
N LEU A 524 -25.50 4.95 -27.45
CA LEU A 524 -25.50 3.70 -28.20
C LEU A 524 -25.40 3.96 -29.72
N ARG A 525 -26.06 5.02 -30.21
CA ARG A 525 -25.95 5.46 -31.61
C ARG A 525 -24.56 6.00 -31.97
N TRP A 526 -23.87 6.65 -31.04
CA TRP A 526 -22.46 7.05 -31.26
C TRP A 526 -21.53 5.84 -31.36
N GLN A 527 -21.68 4.84 -30.49
CA GLN A 527 -20.91 3.59 -30.60
C GLN A 527 -21.16 2.88 -31.94
N ALA A 528 -22.42 2.85 -32.40
CA ALA A 528 -22.79 2.30 -33.69
C ALA A 528 -22.14 3.06 -34.87
N LEU A 529 -22.15 4.40 -34.86
CA LEU A 529 -21.48 5.23 -35.88
C LEU A 529 -19.96 4.98 -35.90
N VAL A 530 -19.32 4.88 -34.73
CA VAL A 530 -17.88 4.60 -34.63
C VAL A 530 -17.54 3.20 -35.16
N LEU A 531 -18.30 2.17 -34.77
CA LEU A 531 -18.08 0.81 -35.27
C LEU A 531 -18.31 0.69 -36.78
N ILE A 532 -19.37 1.29 -37.31
CA ILE A 532 -19.63 1.33 -38.76
C ILE A 532 -18.50 2.08 -39.48
N GLY A 533 -18.04 3.21 -38.97
CA GLY A 533 -16.92 3.97 -39.53
C GLY A 533 -15.60 3.18 -39.54
N ILE A 534 -15.28 2.48 -38.45
CA ILE A 534 -14.12 1.58 -38.36
C ILE A 534 -14.26 0.41 -39.36
N THR A 535 -15.45 -0.17 -39.47
CA THR A 535 -15.73 -1.29 -40.39
C THR A 535 -15.57 -0.87 -41.84
N VAL A 536 -16.15 0.28 -42.22
CA VAL A 536 -15.95 0.92 -43.53
C VAL A 536 -14.46 1.16 -43.78
N GLY A 537 -13.75 1.78 -42.84
CA GLY A 537 -12.30 2.00 -42.93
C GLY A 537 -11.50 0.72 -43.14
N LYS A 538 -11.80 -0.36 -42.41
CA LYS A 538 -11.19 -1.69 -42.57
C LYS A 538 -11.42 -2.24 -43.98
N VAL A 539 -12.63 -2.17 -44.51
CA VAL A 539 -12.93 -2.67 -45.87
C VAL A 539 -12.08 -1.93 -46.92
N PHE A 540 -11.95 -0.61 -46.83
CA PHE A 540 -11.23 0.19 -47.84
C PHE A 540 -9.70 0.23 -47.67
N LEU A 541 -9.19 0.00 -46.46
CA LEU A 541 -7.73 -0.02 -46.21
C LEU A 541 -7.15 -1.43 -46.24
N TYR A 542 -7.86 -2.43 -45.68
CA TYR A 542 -7.38 -3.81 -45.53
C TYR A 542 -8.05 -4.76 -46.53
N ASP A 543 -9.37 -4.95 -46.48
CA ASP A 543 -10.03 -6.04 -47.21
C ASP A 543 -9.86 -5.88 -48.74
N THR A 544 -10.11 -4.68 -49.26
CA THR A 544 -9.88 -4.33 -50.68
C THR A 544 -8.40 -4.22 -51.08
N SER A 545 -7.45 -4.27 -50.14
CA SER A 545 -6.02 -4.36 -50.48
C SER A 545 -5.62 -5.76 -50.97
N SER A 546 -6.46 -6.77 -50.71
CA SER A 546 -6.29 -8.15 -51.21
C SER A 546 -6.73 -8.36 -52.66
N LEU A 547 -7.47 -7.39 -53.22
CA LEU A 547 -7.95 -7.36 -54.61
C LEU A 547 -6.89 -6.77 -55.54
N ASP A 548 -6.96 -7.13 -56.83
CA ASP A 548 -6.08 -6.55 -57.85
C ASP A 548 -6.25 -5.03 -57.97
N ARG A 549 -5.13 -4.35 -58.31
CA ARG A 549 -5.01 -2.88 -58.27
C ARG A 549 -6.14 -2.15 -59.00
N GLY A 550 -6.60 -2.67 -60.13
CA GLY A 550 -7.71 -2.10 -60.91
C GLY A 550 -9.01 -2.03 -60.12
N TYR A 551 -9.45 -3.16 -59.54
CA TYR A 551 -10.67 -3.21 -58.73
C TYR A 551 -10.58 -2.29 -57.52
N ARG A 552 -9.43 -2.27 -56.83
CA ARG A 552 -9.21 -1.38 -55.68
C ARG A 552 -9.39 0.11 -56.05
N ILE A 553 -8.83 0.55 -57.19
CA ILE A 553 -8.98 1.93 -57.66
C ILE A 553 -10.44 2.25 -58.00
N VAL A 554 -11.11 1.38 -58.76
CA VAL A 554 -12.51 1.59 -59.18
C VAL A 554 -13.46 1.63 -57.97
N SER A 555 -13.30 0.71 -57.01
CA SER A 555 -14.12 0.70 -55.78
C SER A 555 -13.94 1.95 -54.92
N LEU A 556 -12.73 2.49 -54.81
CA LEU A 556 -12.45 3.72 -54.07
C LEU A 556 -13.09 4.95 -54.73
N ILE A 557 -13.01 5.05 -56.07
CA ILE A 557 -13.65 6.14 -56.83
C ILE A 557 -15.18 6.06 -56.71
N ALA A 558 -15.75 4.86 -56.88
CA ALA A 558 -17.20 4.65 -56.76
C ALA A 558 -17.73 4.99 -55.36
N LEU A 559 -17.02 4.59 -54.30
CA LEU A 559 -17.37 4.98 -52.93
C LEU A 559 -17.29 6.50 -52.75
N GLY A 560 -16.19 7.15 -53.18
CA GLY A 560 -16.01 8.59 -53.04
C GLY A 560 -17.17 9.38 -53.65
N LEU A 561 -17.58 8.99 -54.86
CA LEU A 561 -18.75 9.58 -55.54
C LEU A 561 -20.07 9.31 -54.78
N LEU A 562 -20.30 8.10 -54.29
CA LEU A 562 -21.48 7.75 -53.48
C LEU A 562 -21.53 8.51 -52.14
N SER A 563 -20.38 8.69 -51.48
CA SER A 563 -20.26 9.45 -50.23
C SER A 563 -20.49 10.94 -50.44
N LEU A 564 -19.98 11.51 -51.54
CA LEU A 564 -20.27 12.89 -51.94
C LEU A 564 -21.75 13.08 -52.29
N ALA A 565 -22.35 12.15 -53.04
CA ALA A 565 -23.77 12.21 -53.41
C ALA A 565 -24.69 12.11 -52.18
N THR A 566 -24.43 11.19 -51.25
CA THR A 566 -25.22 11.06 -50.01
C THR A 566 -25.03 12.26 -49.07
N SER A 567 -23.82 12.79 -48.94
CA SER A 567 -23.56 14.04 -48.20
C SER A 567 -24.31 15.24 -48.80
N PHE A 568 -24.27 15.39 -50.13
CA PHE A 568 -25.01 16.43 -50.86
C PHE A 568 -26.53 16.32 -50.67
N LEU A 569 -27.09 15.11 -50.76
CA LEU A 569 -28.52 14.86 -50.52
C LEU A 569 -28.92 15.19 -49.07
N TYR A 570 -28.07 14.89 -48.08
CA TYR A 570 -28.31 15.21 -46.67
C TYR A 570 -28.22 16.71 -46.36
N GLN A 571 -27.28 17.43 -46.98
CA GLN A 571 -27.23 18.90 -46.91
C GLN A 571 -28.43 19.55 -47.62
N ARG A 572 -28.90 18.95 -48.72
CA ARG A 572 -30.07 19.45 -49.46
C ARG A 572 -31.36 19.28 -48.65
N SER A 573 -31.59 18.13 -48.03
CA SER A 573 -32.79 17.92 -47.20
C SER A 573 -32.81 18.83 -45.98
N THR A 574 -31.69 18.96 -45.26
CA THR A 574 -31.60 19.82 -44.06
C THR A 574 -31.77 21.30 -44.37
N ARG A 575 -31.32 21.80 -45.54
CA ARG A 575 -31.63 23.18 -45.98
C ARG A 575 -33.12 23.41 -46.22
N ILE A 576 -33.83 22.44 -46.81
CA ILE A 576 -35.26 22.54 -47.14
C ILE A 576 -36.13 22.55 -45.86
N SER A 577 -35.71 21.86 -44.79
CA SER A 577 -36.39 21.90 -43.49
C SER A 577 -36.17 23.19 -42.68
N GLY A 578 -35.23 24.05 -43.07
CA GLY A 578 -34.92 25.30 -42.36
C GLY A 578 -35.81 26.50 -42.73
N THR A 579 -36.56 26.42 -43.83
CA THR A 579 -37.28 27.55 -44.43
C THR A 579 -38.79 27.57 -44.17
N SER A 580 -39.31 26.69 -43.31
CA SER A 580 -40.75 26.54 -43.02
C SER A 580 -41.12 26.85 -41.56
N GLY A 581 -40.28 27.62 -40.84
CA GLY A 581 -40.36 27.81 -39.38
C GLY A 581 -40.48 29.26 -38.87
N VAL A 582 -40.71 30.24 -39.76
CA VAL A 582 -40.88 31.67 -39.45
C VAL A 582 -41.87 32.24 -40.48
N SER A 583 -42.96 32.95 -40.15
CA SER A 583 -43.51 33.40 -38.85
C SER A 583 -45.05 33.49 -38.90
N ARG A 584 -45.70 33.53 -37.72
CA ARG A 584 -47.10 33.97 -37.53
C ARG A 584 -47.26 34.60 -36.14
N GLU A 585 -48.20 35.55 -36.03
CA GLU A 585 -48.71 36.21 -34.80
C GLU A 585 -47.69 37.12 -34.06
N HIS A 586 -48.02 38.29 -33.48
CA HIS A 586 -49.27 39.07 -33.23
C HIS A 586 -48.95 40.60 -33.38
N THR A 587 -49.83 41.62 -33.33
CA THR A 587 -51.27 41.91 -33.61
C THR A 587 -51.48 43.44 -33.40
N TYR A 588 -52.61 44.04 -33.83
CA TYR A 588 -52.97 45.48 -33.87
C TYR A 588 -52.27 46.28 -35.00
N ILE A 589 -52.87 47.29 -35.63
CA ILE A 589 -54.04 48.17 -35.36
C ILE A 589 -55.02 48.09 -36.58
N ASP A 590 -56.32 48.40 -36.55
CA ASP A 590 -57.26 48.88 -35.50
C ASP A 590 -58.16 47.76 -34.94
#